data_AF-A0A0U5F5B5-F1
#
_entry.id   AF-A0A0U5F5B5-F1
#
_cell.length_a   1.000
_cell.length_b   1.000
_cell.length_c   1.000
_cell.angle_alpha   90.00
_cell.angle_beta   90.00
_cell.angle_gamma   90.00
#
_symmetry.space_group_name_H-M   'P 1'
#
loop_
_entity.id
_entity.type
_entity.pdbx_description
1 polymer ?
#
loop_
_entity_poly.entity_id
_entity_poly.type
_entity_poly.pdbx_seq_one_letter_code
_entity_poly.pdbx_strand_id
1 'polypeptide(L)'
;MMPVFRKKWKVMFGLCAVALPLVAGVPAHAEGDPLNGGDDDDSDAHRASSMHNLAGKLPLPRAHKDFSKYRFTPPGDRVVEQPDTNRLLFWTKDGQPDGYAQRRGSSVIYYNAQGQAVRVQRLTPSEMAD
;
A
#
# COMPACT_ATOMS: atom_id res chain seq x y z
N MET A 1 -31.54 -4.04 30.96
CA MET A 1 -31.13 -5.22 31.75
C MET A 1 -31.19 -6.45 30.84
N MET A 2 -30.10 -7.24 30.80
CA MET A 2 -29.89 -8.54 30.11
C MET A 2 -29.65 -8.54 28.58
N PRO A 3 -28.86 -9.51 28.02
CA PRO A 3 -27.70 -10.21 28.57
C PRO A 3 -26.47 -10.23 27.64
N VAL A 4 -25.37 -10.68 28.24
CA VAL A 4 -23.97 -10.74 27.80
C VAL A 4 -23.70 -12.00 26.97
N PHE A 5 -23.01 -11.89 25.82
CA PHE A 5 -22.36 -13.03 25.17
C PHE A 5 -20.86 -12.77 25.02
N ARG A 6 -20.08 -13.25 26.00
CA ARG A 6 -18.62 -13.33 25.94
C ARG A 6 -18.25 -14.62 25.22
N LYS A 7 -17.73 -14.54 23.99
CA LYS A 7 -17.14 -15.71 23.31
C LYS A 7 -15.63 -15.56 23.31
N LYS A 8 -14.99 -16.32 24.20
CA LYS A 8 -13.53 -16.44 24.33
C LYS A 8 -13.02 -17.36 23.22
N TRP A 9 -12.19 -16.88 22.31
CA TRP A 9 -11.40 -17.72 21.41
C TRP A 9 -9.93 -17.49 21.70
N LYS A 10 -9.26 -18.51 22.25
CA LYS A 10 -7.81 -18.59 22.38
C LYS A 10 -7.23 -19.18 21.08
N VAL A 11 -6.32 -18.48 20.41
CA VAL A 11 -5.42 -19.11 19.44
C VAL A 11 -3.99 -18.81 19.85
N MET A 12 -3.20 -19.88 19.94
CA MET A 12 -1.88 -19.96 20.54
C MET A 12 -0.83 -20.11 19.43
N PHE A 13 0.25 -19.31 19.55
CA PHE A 13 1.64 -19.46 19.10
C PHE A 13 2.02 -20.22 17.81
N GLY A 14 2.98 -19.64 17.08
CA GLY A 14 3.84 -20.36 16.14
C GLY A 14 4.92 -19.48 15.49
N LEU A 15 5.91 -19.04 16.27
CA LEU A 15 7.12 -18.35 15.80
C LEU A 15 8.11 -19.41 15.26
N CYS A 16 8.59 -19.27 14.02
CA CYS A 16 9.71 -20.05 13.49
C CYS A 16 10.77 -19.08 12.95
N ALA A 17 11.84 -18.90 13.72
CA ALA A 17 13.06 -18.24 13.32
C ALA A 17 14.00 -19.27 12.69
N VAL A 18 14.48 -19.01 11.46
CA VAL A 18 15.57 -19.79 10.86
C VAL A 18 16.70 -18.81 10.57
N ALA A 19 17.73 -18.87 11.42
CA ALA A 19 19.03 -18.24 11.24
C ALA A 19 19.98 -19.23 10.56
N LEU A 20 20.88 -18.77 9.70
CA LEU A 20 22.16 -19.42 9.29
C LEU A 20 23.06 -18.35 8.58
N PRO A 21 24.39 -18.52 8.51
CA PRO A 21 25.36 -17.51 8.94
C PRO A 21 26.27 -16.95 7.83
N LEU A 22 26.94 -15.84 8.16
CA LEU A 22 28.05 -15.22 7.43
C LEU A 22 29.23 -16.19 7.23
N VAL A 23 29.80 -16.20 6.03
CA VAL A 23 31.19 -16.65 5.77
C VAL A 23 31.95 -15.46 5.18
N ALA A 24 32.91 -14.96 5.95
CA ALA A 24 33.95 -14.02 5.55
C ALA A 24 35.18 -14.81 5.09
N GLY A 25 35.84 -14.36 4.02
CA GLY A 25 37.10 -14.94 3.55
C GLY A 25 37.70 -14.21 2.36
N VAL A 26 38.52 -13.21 2.64
CA VAL A 26 39.61 -12.63 1.81
C VAL A 26 40.80 -12.54 2.80
N PRO A 27 42.10 -12.65 2.45
CA PRO A 27 42.75 -12.24 1.19
C PRO A 27 43.96 -13.09 0.75
N ALA A 28 44.65 -12.71 -0.35
CA ALA A 28 46.11 -12.43 -0.38
C ALA A 28 46.78 -12.57 -1.76
N HIS A 29 47.64 -11.58 -2.06
CA HIS A 29 48.85 -11.60 -2.91
C HIS A 29 48.70 -11.74 -4.44
N ALA A 30 49.46 -11.07 -5.32
CA ALA A 30 50.70 -10.32 -5.16
C ALA A 30 50.89 -9.29 -6.30
N GLU A 31 51.77 -8.33 -6.00
CA GLU A 31 52.44 -7.31 -6.81
C GLU A 31 52.89 -7.66 -8.26
N GLY A 32 52.90 -6.62 -9.11
CA GLY A 32 53.56 -6.57 -10.42
C GLY A 32 53.52 -5.14 -10.98
N ASP A 33 54.59 -4.39 -10.73
CA ASP A 33 54.84 -2.98 -11.10
C ASP A 33 55.27 -2.85 -12.60
N PRO A 34 55.55 -1.64 -13.15
CA PRO A 34 54.76 -0.98 -14.19
C PRO A 34 55.47 -0.96 -15.55
N LEU A 35 54.87 -0.26 -16.53
CA LEU A 35 55.44 0.23 -17.80
C LEU A 35 55.08 -0.57 -19.07
N ASN A 36 53.93 -0.23 -19.66
CA ASN A 36 53.68 -0.17 -21.10
C ASN A 36 52.40 0.68 -21.27
N GLY A 37 52.42 1.96 -21.66
CA GLY A 37 53.00 2.48 -22.88
C GLY A 37 51.98 2.33 -24.02
N GLY A 38 51.06 3.29 -24.20
CA GLY A 38 50.16 3.30 -25.36
C GLY A 38 48.92 4.18 -25.20
N ASP A 39 49.02 5.37 -25.79
CA ASP A 39 48.03 6.11 -26.59
C ASP A 39 46.59 6.34 -26.10
N ASP A 40 46.27 7.64 -26.10
CA ASP A 40 45.05 8.27 -26.59
C ASP A 40 43.71 7.58 -26.26
N ASP A 41 43.01 8.12 -25.26
CA ASP A 41 41.56 8.07 -25.24
C ASP A 41 41.00 9.45 -24.88
N ASP A 42 40.68 10.17 -25.94
CA ASP A 42 39.84 11.35 -25.99
C ASP A 42 38.41 10.91 -25.65
N SER A 43 38.11 10.69 -24.36
CA SER A 43 36.75 10.36 -23.92
C SER A 43 36.09 11.57 -23.28
N ASP A 44 35.44 12.33 -24.17
CA ASP A 44 34.11 12.93 -23.98
C ASP A 44 33.56 12.78 -22.56
N ALA A 45 33.87 13.77 -21.72
CA ALA A 45 33.15 14.01 -20.47
C ALA A 45 31.72 14.52 -20.73
N HIS A 46 31.07 14.09 -21.81
CA HIS A 46 29.63 14.02 -21.88
C HIS A 46 29.20 12.84 -21.03
N ARG A 47 29.06 13.07 -19.72
CA ARG A 47 28.25 12.22 -18.85
C ARG A 47 26.85 12.14 -19.47
N ALA A 48 26.66 11.14 -20.33
CA ALA A 48 25.36 10.65 -20.71
C ALA A 48 24.66 10.40 -19.38
N SER A 49 23.62 11.21 -19.12
CA SER A 49 22.84 11.08 -17.90
C SER A 49 22.37 9.64 -17.88
N SER A 50 22.95 8.83 -16.97
CA SER A 50 22.74 7.38 -16.93
C SER A 50 21.26 7.09 -17.12
N MET A 51 20.89 6.17 -18.03
CA MET A 51 19.47 5.82 -18.27
C MET A 51 18.74 5.44 -16.97
N HIS A 52 19.50 5.05 -15.94
CA HIS A 52 19.05 4.82 -14.57
C HIS A 52 18.42 6.06 -13.89
N ASN A 53 18.84 7.27 -14.25
CA ASN A 53 18.28 8.54 -13.76
C ASN A 53 16.99 8.96 -14.50
N LEU A 54 16.72 8.42 -15.69
CA LEU A 54 15.46 8.65 -16.41
C LEU A 54 14.30 7.82 -15.86
N ALA A 55 14.60 6.79 -15.07
CA ALA A 55 13.60 6.02 -14.32
C ALA A 55 13.09 6.75 -13.06
N GLY A 56 13.31 8.06 -12.97
CA GLY A 56 12.72 8.93 -11.96
C GLY A 56 11.20 8.89 -12.07
N LYS A 57 10.58 8.05 -11.22
CA LYS A 57 9.15 7.92 -10.89
C LYS A 57 8.27 8.88 -11.70
N LEU A 58 7.88 8.47 -12.90
CA LEU A 58 6.81 9.14 -13.64
C LEU A 58 5.63 9.24 -12.67
N PRO A 59 5.09 10.45 -12.40
CA PRO A 59 3.96 10.59 -11.49
C PRO A 59 2.80 9.80 -12.08
N LEU A 60 2.53 8.64 -11.47
CA LEU A 60 1.39 7.82 -11.87
C LEU A 60 0.15 8.70 -11.75
N PRO A 61 -0.69 8.78 -12.80
CA PRO A 61 -1.94 9.51 -12.71
C PRO A 61 -2.76 8.90 -11.57
N ARG A 62 -2.85 9.63 -10.45
CA ARG A 62 -3.72 9.27 -9.35
C ARG A 62 -5.14 9.58 -9.81
N ALA A 63 -5.89 8.54 -10.15
CA ALA A 63 -7.31 8.66 -10.37
C ALA A 63 -7.96 9.10 -9.05
N HIS A 64 -8.17 10.40 -8.88
CA HIS A 64 -8.92 10.90 -7.74
C HIS A 64 -10.39 10.54 -7.97
N LYS A 65 -10.94 9.73 -7.06
CA LYS A 65 -12.33 9.29 -7.11
C LYS A 65 -13.15 10.22 -6.23
N ASP A 66 -14.32 10.63 -6.71
CA ASP A 66 -15.23 11.40 -5.89
C ASP A 66 -15.98 10.49 -4.91
N PHE A 67 -15.71 10.67 -3.61
CA PHE A 67 -16.36 9.96 -2.51
C PHE A 67 -17.51 10.75 -1.87
N SER A 68 -17.82 11.96 -2.36
CA SER A 68 -18.92 12.80 -1.85
C SER A 68 -20.29 12.11 -1.89
N LYS A 69 -20.43 11.12 -2.79
CA LYS A 69 -21.65 10.33 -3.01
C LYS A 69 -21.95 9.35 -1.87
N TYR A 70 -21.02 9.14 -0.94
CA TYR A 70 -21.19 8.24 0.19
C TYR A 70 -21.93 8.97 1.31
N ARG A 71 -23.22 8.65 1.52
CA ARG A 71 -24.08 9.44 2.42
C ARG A 71 -24.03 9.02 3.87
N PHE A 72 -23.53 7.81 4.14
CA PHE A 72 -23.46 7.26 5.49
C PHE A 72 -22.01 7.16 5.97
N THR A 73 -21.78 7.70 7.15
CA THR A 73 -20.56 7.55 7.93
C THR A 73 -20.97 7.20 9.37
N PRO A 74 -20.40 6.16 9.98
CA PRO A 74 -20.67 5.85 11.38
C PRO A 74 -20.38 7.05 12.30
N PRO A 75 -21.22 7.34 13.30
CA PRO A 75 -21.05 8.51 14.15
C PRO A 75 -19.73 8.48 14.93
N GLY A 76 -18.91 9.51 14.75
CA GLY A 76 -17.67 9.68 15.50
C GLY A 76 -16.47 8.91 14.92
N ASP A 77 -16.66 8.18 13.83
CA ASP A 77 -15.59 7.47 13.15
C ASP A 77 -14.75 8.38 12.26
N ARG A 78 -13.48 8.03 12.13
CA ARG A 78 -12.57 8.60 11.15
C ARG A 78 -12.76 7.89 9.81
N VAL A 79 -12.89 8.69 8.76
CA VAL A 79 -12.97 8.19 7.37
C VAL A 79 -11.58 8.24 6.74
N VAL A 80 -11.20 7.16 6.05
CA VAL A 80 -9.99 7.10 5.22
C VAL A 80 -10.37 6.68 3.80
N GLU A 81 -10.01 7.49 2.81
CA GLU A 81 -10.31 7.23 1.42
C GLU A 81 -9.29 6.29 0.77
N GLN A 82 -9.77 5.33 -0.02
CA GLN A 82 -8.97 4.42 -0.85
C GLN A 82 -9.46 4.49 -2.30
N PRO A 83 -9.04 5.51 -3.07
CA PRO A 83 -9.51 5.75 -4.44
C PRO A 83 -9.21 4.57 -5.38
N ASP A 84 -8.05 3.95 -5.21
CA ASP A 84 -7.57 2.79 -5.96
C ASP A 84 -8.50 1.57 -5.88
N THR A 85 -9.25 1.39 -4.79
CA THR A 85 -10.21 0.28 -4.63
C THR A 85 -11.68 0.72 -4.56
N ASN A 86 -11.95 2.01 -4.84
CA ASN A 86 -13.25 2.65 -4.71
C ASN A 86 -13.89 2.38 -3.34
N ARG A 87 -13.12 2.60 -2.26
CA ARG A 87 -13.53 2.26 -0.89
C ARG A 87 -13.30 3.42 0.08
N LEU A 88 -14.20 3.55 1.06
CA LEU A 88 -13.98 4.32 2.29
C LEU A 88 -13.81 3.35 3.45
N LEU A 89 -12.78 3.56 4.28
CA LEU A 89 -12.61 2.83 5.53
C LEU A 89 -13.14 3.66 6.70
N PHE A 90 -13.81 2.99 7.63
CA PHE A 90 -14.29 3.58 8.87
C PHE A 90 -13.47 3.03 10.04
N TRP A 91 -12.94 3.95 10.83
CA TRP A 91 -12.13 3.64 11.99
C TRP A 91 -12.73 4.31 13.22
N THR A 92 -12.88 3.54 14.29
CA THR A 92 -13.29 4.08 15.58
C THR A 92 -12.25 5.08 16.08
N LYS A 93 -12.64 5.95 17.02
CA LYS A 93 -11.71 6.88 17.69
C LYS A 93 -10.55 6.16 18.39
N ASP A 94 -10.78 4.92 18.81
CA ASP A 94 -9.79 4.05 19.45
C ASP A 94 -8.81 3.40 18.45
N GLY A 95 -8.97 3.68 17.16
CA GLY A 95 -8.10 3.15 16.10
C GLY A 95 -8.41 1.71 15.70
N GLN A 96 -9.62 1.22 15.97
CA GLN A 96 -10.08 -0.09 15.50
C GLN A 96 -10.85 0.05 14.18
N PRO A 97 -10.78 -0.94 13.28
CA PRO A 97 -11.62 -0.93 12.08
C PRO A 97 -13.09 -1.14 12.48
N ASP A 98 -13.96 -0.18 12.14
CA ASP A 98 -15.41 -0.28 12.37
C ASP A 98 -16.13 -0.86 11.15
N GLY A 99 -15.56 -0.64 9.97
CA GLY A 99 -16.10 -1.16 8.72
C GLY A 99 -15.56 -0.45 7.49
N TYR A 100 -16.25 -0.63 6.37
CA TYR A 100 -15.91 0.05 5.13
C TYR A 100 -17.12 0.20 4.23
N ALA A 101 -17.10 1.19 3.36
CA ALA A 101 -18.05 1.33 2.27
C ALA A 101 -17.35 1.12 0.94
N GLN A 102 -18.00 0.44 0.00
CA GLN A 102 -17.44 0.19 -1.33
C GLN A 102 -18.49 0.38 -2.41
N ARG A 103 -18.13 1.09 -3.48
CA ARG A 103 -18.97 1.19 -4.68
C ARG A 103 -18.88 -0.10 -5.50
N ARG A 104 -20.05 -0.66 -5.83
CA ARG A 104 -20.24 -1.82 -6.71
C ARG A 104 -21.32 -1.48 -7.73
N GLY A 105 -20.91 -1.24 -8.97
CA GLY A 105 -21.81 -0.82 -10.05
C GLY A 105 -22.56 0.47 -9.69
N SER A 106 -23.89 0.37 -9.66
CA SER A 106 -24.83 1.45 -9.35
C SER A 106 -25.16 1.59 -7.86
N SER A 107 -24.41 0.95 -6.96
CA SER A 107 -24.68 1.01 -5.53
C SER A 107 -23.41 1.17 -4.70
N VAL A 108 -23.53 1.83 -3.55
CA VAL A 108 -22.55 1.84 -2.48
C VAL A 108 -23.03 0.87 -1.40
N ILE A 109 -22.18 -0.08 -1.05
CA ILE A 109 -22.48 -1.09 -0.03
C ILE A 109 -21.62 -0.79 1.19
N TYR A 110 -22.25 -0.75 2.36
CA TYR A 110 -21.60 -0.54 3.65
C TYR A 110 -21.47 -1.87 4.36
N TYR A 111 -20.27 -2.14 4.85
CA TYR A 111 -19.88 -3.36 5.55
C TYR A 111 -19.45 -3.02 6.97
N ASN A 112 -19.76 -3.91 7.92
CA ASN A 112 -19.17 -3.84 9.26
C ASN A 112 -17.72 -4.33 9.27
N ALA A 113 -17.07 -4.26 10.44
CA ALA A 113 -15.71 -4.73 10.66
C ALA A 113 -15.49 -6.21 10.28
N GLN A 114 -16.54 -7.04 10.31
CA GLN A 114 -16.51 -8.45 9.93
C GLN A 114 -16.70 -8.67 8.42
N GLY A 115 -16.90 -7.61 7.62
CA GLY A 115 -17.13 -7.69 6.18
C GLY A 115 -18.56 -8.09 5.80
N GLN A 116 -19.52 -8.00 6.71
CA GLN A 116 -20.94 -8.26 6.43
C GLN A 116 -21.61 -6.98 5.94
N ALA A 117 -22.39 -7.08 4.88
CA ALA A 117 -23.15 -5.95 4.36
C ALA A 117 -24.26 -5.55 5.34
N VAL A 118 -24.17 -4.34 5.88
CA VAL A 118 -25.14 -3.78 6.85
C VAL A 118 -26.08 -2.76 6.21
N ARG A 119 -25.69 -2.16 5.08
CA ARG A 119 -26.52 -1.18 4.36
C ARG A 119 -26.18 -1.14 2.88
N VAL A 120 -27.17 -0.83 2.06
CA VAL A 120 -27.02 -0.57 0.63
C VAL A 120 -27.61 0.79 0.31
N GLN A 121 -26.85 1.62 -0.41
CA GLN A 121 -27.28 2.88 -0.99
C GLN A 121 -27.26 2.76 -2.51
N ARG A 122 -28.40 2.98 -3.17
CA ARG A 122 -28.47 3.07 -4.63
C ARG A 122 -28.01 4.46 -5.09
N LEU A 123 -27.22 4.50 -6.15
CA LEU A 123 -26.81 5.72 -6.83
C LEU A 123 -27.81 6.05 -7.94
N THR A 124 -28.12 7.32 -8.10
CA THR A 124 -28.85 7.84 -9.25
C THR A 124 -27.97 7.87 -10.50
N PRO A 125 -28.54 7.93 -11.72
CA PRO A 125 -27.76 8.05 -12.95
C PRO A 125 -26.79 9.23 -12.94
N SER A 126 -27.21 10.39 -12.43
CA SER A 126 -26.36 11.57 -12.27
C SER A 126 -25.18 11.34 -11.33
N GLU A 127 -25.36 10.53 -10.27
CA GLU A 127 -24.29 10.14 -9.37
C GLU A 127 -23.37 9.06 -9.98
N MET A 128 -23.78 8.39 -11.05
CA MET A 128 -22.93 7.38 -11.67
C MET A 128 -21.91 7.95 -12.65
N ALA A 129 -22.19 9.13 -13.23
CA ALA A 129 -21.23 9.89 -14.01
C ALA A 129 -20.14 10.42 -13.06
N ASP A 130 -18.93 9.86 -13.19
CA ASP A 130 -17.69 10.33 -12.55
C ASP A 130 -16.83 11.00 -13.62
#